data_AF-A0A972Y078-F1
#
_entry.id   AF-A0A972Y078-F1
#
_cell.length_a   1.000
_cell.length_b   1.000
_cell.length_c   1.000
_cell.angle_alpha   90.00
_cell.angle_beta   90.00
_cell.angle_gamma   90.00
#
_symmetry.space_group_name_H-M   'P 1'
#
loop_
_entity.id
_entity.type
_entity.pdbx_description
1 polymer ?
#
loop_
_entity_poly.entity_id
_entity_poly.type
_entity_poly.pdbx_seq_one_letter_code
_entity_poly.pdbx_strand_id
1 'polypeptide(L)'
;MFLIFDTETTGLPKRWDAPITDTDNWPRCVQIAWQLHDEFGNCIEHQDYLVKPDGFNIPFDSEKIHGISTELAQEQGIEFRDMLEKFHAVLQKTKFVVGQNVGFDINIMGCEFYRYGFDNNLQELSVLDTCTEITAELCQIPGGRGGRYKLPTLTELHQYLFGVPFAEAHNATADVEATTRCFFELIRKRAYTKEQLDVQPDYFQNFDETNPDTIQLIGLHHINLKAESDKIRKRLAAEKTEVKISKEDLDKNLSDLANADFSHLHNHSQFSVLQSTISTGDLVNVAIKGNMNAVALTDHANMMGAFHFVKAVMGHNKSVEAKIKEAEEKGETCDEKSLKAIVGCEFFVCENHTDKSRKDNGYQVVFLAKNKNGYHNLAKLSSKAYTDGFYYVPRIDKELILEYKEDLMVLTGNLYGEVPSKVLNIGEKQAEEALIWWKEAFAEDLYIELMRHNQEDEDRVNEVLIQFAKKHNIKLIATNNTYYSSQEDANAHDILLCVKDGEKQATPKGKG
;
A
#
# COMPACT_ATOMS: atom_id res chain seq x y z
N MET A 1 24.65 -29.19 7.65
CA MET A 1 23.25 -28.97 8.04
C MET A 1 22.74 -27.77 7.28
N PHE A 2 21.57 -27.91 6.66
CA PHE A 2 20.91 -26.88 5.87
C PHE A 2 19.78 -26.27 6.70
N LEU A 3 19.82 -24.96 6.92
CA LEU A 3 18.72 -24.22 7.53
C LEU A 3 17.91 -23.54 6.43
N ILE A 4 16.67 -23.99 6.26
CA ILE A 4 15.71 -23.35 5.37
C ILE A 4 14.82 -22.50 6.28
N PHE A 5 14.70 -21.19 6.01
CA PHE A 5 13.81 -20.32 6.78
C PHE A 5 13.17 -19.26 5.90
N ASP A 6 12.03 -18.75 6.36
CA ASP A 6 11.27 -17.70 5.68
C ASP A 6 10.62 -16.79 6.74
N THR A 7 10.38 -15.54 6.37
CA THR A 7 9.76 -14.55 7.26
C THR A 7 8.60 -13.83 6.60
N GLU A 8 7.50 -13.69 7.35
CA GLU A 8 6.47 -12.71 7.02
C GLU A 8 6.79 -11.40 7.72
N THR A 9 6.48 -10.27 7.06
CA THR A 9 6.89 -8.96 7.54
C THR A 9 5.82 -7.88 7.39
N THR A 10 5.99 -6.77 8.09
CA THR A 10 5.11 -5.59 8.01
C THR A 10 5.21 -4.81 6.70
N GLY A 11 5.86 -5.33 5.65
CA GLY A 11 5.95 -4.66 4.36
C GLY A 11 7.28 -4.89 3.64
N LEU A 12 7.69 -3.92 2.82
CA LEU A 12 8.94 -3.96 2.07
C LEU A 12 9.92 -2.90 2.61
N PRO A 13 11.24 -3.08 2.41
CA PRO A 13 12.20 -2.09 2.87
C PRO A 13 12.08 -0.82 2.02
N LYS A 14 12.24 0.35 2.64
CA LYS A 14 12.27 1.62 1.90
C LYS A 14 13.40 1.60 0.86
N ARG A 15 14.52 0.96 1.22
CA ARG A 15 15.72 0.79 0.41
C ARG A 15 16.29 -0.62 0.56
N TRP A 16 16.40 -1.33 -0.54
CA TRP A 16 16.97 -2.69 -0.58
C TRP A 16 18.48 -2.73 -0.31
N ASP A 17 19.18 -1.60 -0.48
CA ASP A 17 20.63 -1.46 -0.32
C ASP A 17 21.04 -0.91 1.05
N ALA A 18 20.09 -0.66 1.97
CA ALA A 18 20.42 -0.13 3.30
C ALA A 18 21.08 -1.19 4.19
N PRO A 19 22.05 -0.82 5.04
CA PRO A 19 22.63 -1.75 6.00
C PRO A 19 21.60 -2.18 7.05
N ILE A 20 21.82 -3.35 7.68
CA ILE A 20 20.94 -3.86 8.75
C ILE A 20 20.91 -2.97 10.01
N THR A 21 21.88 -2.05 10.13
CA THR A 21 21.94 -1.08 11.22
C THR A 21 20.97 0.09 11.02
N ASP A 22 20.48 0.30 9.79
CA ASP A 22 19.43 1.27 9.46
C ASP A 22 18.06 0.63 9.71
N THR A 23 17.73 0.42 10.98
CA THR A 23 16.56 -0.36 11.38
C THR A 23 15.23 0.27 10.98
N ASP A 24 15.18 1.58 10.72
CA ASP A 24 13.96 2.28 10.30
C ASP A 24 13.68 2.13 8.80
N ASN A 25 14.65 1.63 8.04
CA ASN A 25 14.50 1.29 6.63
C ASN A 25 13.80 -0.05 6.43
N TRP A 26 14.11 -1.03 7.29
CA TRP A 26 13.68 -2.41 7.15
C TRP A 26 12.37 -2.68 7.91
N PRO A 27 11.44 -3.48 7.37
CA PRO A 27 10.20 -3.81 8.05
C PRO A 27 10.45 -4.70 9.27
N ARG A 28 9.39 -4.98 10.03
CA ARG A 28 9.42 -5.84 11.22
C ARG A 28 9.03 -7.26 10.86
N CYS A 29 9.67 -8.25 11.48
CA CYS A 29 9.27 -9.65 11.40
C CYS A 29 7.95 -9.87 12.16
N VAL A 30 6.98 -10.55 11.54
CA VAL A 30 5.69 -10.91 12.16
C VAL A 30 5.48 -12.42 12.26
N GLN A 31 6.14 -13.19 11.40
CA GLN A 31 6.25 -14.64 11.50
C GLN A 31 7.64 -15.06 11.07
N ILE A 32 8.17 -16.10 11.71
CA ILE A 32 9.33 -16.84 11.22
C ILE A 32 9.04 -18.33 11.30
N ALA A 33 9.38 -19.04 10.23
CA ALA A 33 9.41 -20.49 10.23
C ALA A 33 10.78 -20.99 9.77
N TRP A 34 11.19 -22.16 10.25
CA TRP A 34 12.40 -22.80 9.75
C TRP A 34 12.37 -24.31 9.86
N GLN A 35 13.17 -24.95 9.00
CA GLN A 35 13.50 -26.36 9.03
C GLN A 35 15.02 -26.53 8.97
N LEU A 36 15.55 -27.36 9.86
CA LEU A 36 16.96 -27.75 9.86
C LEU A 36 17.08 -29.19 9.35
N HIS A 37 17.85 -29.39 8.30
CA HIS A 37 18.05 -30.69 7.66
C HIS A 37 19.50 -31.15 7.75
N ASP A 38 19.67 -32.47 7.76
CA ASP A 38 20.97 -33.10 7.49
C ASP A 38 21.36 -32.99 6.01
N GLU A 39 22.50 -33.58 5.65
CA GLU A 39 23.02 -33.52 4.28
C GLU A 39 22.19 -34.32 3.25
N PHE A 40 21.31 -35.21 3.69
CA PHE A 40 20.50 -36.08 2.84
C PHE A 40 19.03 -35.66 2.76
N GLY A 41 18.65 -34.58 3.46
CA GLY A 41 17.30 -34.04 3.46
C GLY A 41 16.42 -34.52 4.60
N ASN A 42 16.94 -35.25 5.58
CA ASN A 42 16.16 -35.62 6.76
C ASN A 42 15.95 -34.39 7.65
N CYS A 43 14.69 -34.10 7.99
CA CYS A 43 14.34 -33.02 8.91
C CYS A 43 14.76 -33.37 10.34
N ILE A 44 15.62 -32.56 10.93
CA ILE A 44 16.14 -32.73 12.30
C ILE A 44 15.28 -31.96 13.29
N GLU A 45 14.94 -30.72 12.95
CA GLU A 45 14.01 -29.88 13.71
C GLU A 45 13.27 -28.94 12.78
N HIS A 46 12.02 -28.63 13.13
CA HIS A 46 11.24 -27.57 12.48
C HIS A 46 10.57 -26.73 13.55
N GLN A 47 10.38 -25.44 13.29
CA GLN A 47 9.70 -24.51 14.18
C GLN A 47 8.93 -23.46 13.36
N ASP A 48 7.91 -22.89 13.99
CA ASP A 48 7.08 -21.81 13.45
C ASP A 48 6.64 -20.92 14.62
N TYR A 49 6.80 -19.61 14.47
CA TYR A 49 6.44 -18.64 15.47
C TYR A 49 5.85 -17.39 14.83
N LEU A 50 4.63 -17.05 15.25
CA LEU A 50 4.16 -15.68 15.21
C LEU A 50 4.94 -14.85 16.23
N VAL A 51 5.18 -13.58 15.93
CA VAL A 51 5.93 -12.67 16.79
C VAL A 51 5.02 -11.53 17.23
N LYS A 52 4.95 -11.28 18.54
CA LYS A 52 4.14 -10.20 19.08
C LYS A 52 4.67 -8.84 18.63
N PRO A 53 3.82 -7.97 18.07
CA PRO A 53 4.20 -6.61 17.78
C PRO A 53 4.57 -5.84 19.05
N ASP A 54 5.68 -5.10 19.01
CA ASP A 54 6.15 -4.25 20.11
C ASP A 54 6.43 -2.84 19.58
N GLY A 55 5.51 -1.92 19.87
CA GLY A 55 5.57 -0.53 19.43
C GLY A 55 5.23 -0.31 17.95
N PHE A 56 4.61 -1.28 17.29
CA PHE A 56 4.12 -1.18 15.90
C PHE A 56 2.84 -1.98 15.69
N ASN A 57 2.18 -1.75 14.55
CA ASN A 57 1.02 -2.50 14.09
C ASN A 57 1.38 -3.17 12.75
N ILE A 58 0.75 -4.29 12.46
CA ILE A 58 0.86 -4.95 11.16
C ILE A 58 -0.05 -4.19 10.17
N PRO A 59 0.50 -3.60 9.08
CA PRO A 59 -0.30 -2.83 8.13
C PRO A 59 -1.29 -3.71 7.36
N PHE A 60 -2.42 -3.12 6.96
CA PHE A 60 -3.49 -3.85 6.27
C PHE A 60 -3.04 -4.47 4.94
N ASP A 61 -2.18 -3.78 4.19
CA ASP A 61 -1.69 -4.32 2.92
C ASP A 61 -0.77 -5.54 3.11
N SER A 62 -0.02 -5.59 4.22
CA SER A 62 0.71 -6.80 4.63
C SER A 62 -0.23 -7.91 5.09
N GLU A 63 -1.23 -7.59 5.94
CA GLU A 63 -2.26 -8.54 6.37
C GLU A 63 -3.01 -9.15 5.18
N LYS A 64 -3.26 -8.40 4.11
CA LYS A 64 -3.90 -8.93 2.89
C LYS A 64 -3.08 -10.00 2.19
N ILE A 65 -1.75 -9.91 2.29
CA ILE A 65 -0.80 -10.84 1.67
C ILE A 65 -0.71 -12.10 2.52
N HIS A 66 -0.24 -11.98 3.77
CA HIS A 66 0.10 -13.14 4.61
C HIS A 66 -1.01 -13.53 5.62
N GLY A 67 -2.06 -12.73 5.76
CA GLY A 67 -3.22 -13.05 6.59
C GLY A 67 -3.04 -12.83 8.10
N ILE A 68 -1.94 -12.23 8.56
CA ILE A 68 -1.65 -12.06 10.01
C ILE A 68 -2.09 -10.66 10.43
N SER A 69 -3.14 -10.56 11.26
CA SER A 69 -3.53 -9.27 11.83
C SER A 69 -2.70 -8.95 13.08
N THR A 70 -2.68 -7.66 13.45
CA THR A 70 -2.02 -7.21 14.69
C THR A 70 -2.56 -7.97 15.90
N GLU A 71 -3.87 -8.20 15.96
CA GLU A 71 -4.53 -8.90 17.07
C GLU A 71 -4.18 -10.38 17.11
N LEU A 72 -4.08 -11.05 15.95
CA LEU A 72 -3.63 -12.44 15.87
C LEU A 72 -2.21 -12.58 16.42
N ALA A 73 -1.29 -11.74 15.95
CA ALA A 73 0.09 -11.74 16.38
C ALA A 73 0.22 -11.39 17.88
N GLN A 74 -0.61 -10.48 18.38
CA GLN A 74 -0.63 -10.11 19.80
C GLN A 74 -1.11 -11.26 20.72
N GLU A 75 -2.11 -12.04 20.28
CA GLU A 75 -2.72 -13.12 21.06
C GLU A 75 -1.92 -14.42 21.00
N GLN A 76 -1.38 -14.76 19.83
CA GLN A 76 -0.75 -16.07 19.58
C GLN A 76 0.77 -16.01 19.41
N GLY A 77 1.34 -14.81 19.23
CA GLY A 77 2.77 -14.66 19.05
C GLY A 77 3.57 -14.89 20.34
N ILE A 78 4.87 -15.11 20.17
CA ILE A 78 5.85 -15.09 21.26
C ILE A 78 6.58 -13.75 21.29
N GLU A 79 7.28 -13.47 22.39
CA GLU A 79 8.10 -12.26 22.51
C GLU A 79 9.29 -12.32 21.54
N PHE A 80 9.66 -11.18 20.96
CA PHE A 80 10.80 -11.09 20.02
C PHE A 80 12.07 -11.71 20.60
N ARG A 81 12.37 -11.42 21.87
CA ARG A 81 13.58 -11.95 22.51
C ARG A 81 13.60 -13.47 22.55
N ASP A 82 12.48 -14.10 22.92
CA ASP A 82 12.36 -15.56 22.97
C ASP A 82 12.50 -16.17 21.57
N MET A 83 11.91 -15.53 20.55
CA MET A 83 12.04 -15.94 19.16
C MET A 83 13.50 -15.86 18.69
N LEU A 84 14.19 -14.74 18.97
CA LEU A 84 15.59 -14.54 18.58
C LEU A 84 16.52 -15.53 19.27
N GLU A 85 16.30 -15.86 20.55
CA GLU A 85 17.08 -16.88 21.26
C GLU A 85 16.92 -18.27 20.63
N LYS A 86 15.70 -18.64 20.24
CA LYS A 86 15.42 -19.91 19.54
C LYS A 86 16.05 -19.95 18.16
N PHE A 87 15.94 -18.87 17.39
CA PHE A 87 16.53 -18.78 16.06
C PHE A 87 18.06 -18.77 16.14
N HIS A 88 18.64 -18.03 17.08
CA HIS A 88 20.08 -18.05 17.34
C HIS A 88 20.59 -19.47 17.66
N ALA A 89 19.85 -20.26 18.45
CA ALA A 89 20.24 -21.62 18.80
C ALA A 89 20.31 -22.56 17.57
N VAL A 90 19.43 -22.39 16.57
CA VAL A 90 19.51 -23.17 15.32
C VAL A 90 20.65 -22.67 14.41
N LEU A 91 20.94 -21.37 14.40
CA LEU A 91 22.07 -20.81 13.65
C LEU A 91 23.41 -21.41 14.07
N GLN A 92 23.59 -21.73 15.36
CA GLN A 92 24.81 -22.39 15.85
C GLN A 92 25.03 -23.80 15.29
N LYS A 93 23.97 -24.47 14.81
CA LYS A 93 24.04 -25.79 14.17
C LYS A 93 24.16 -25.69 12.64
N THR A 94 24.01 -24.49 12.09
CA THR A 94 23.79 -24.28 10.66
C THR A 94 25.12 -24.18 9.92
N LYS A 95 25.24 -24.90 8.78
CA LYS A 95 26.36 -24.75 7.84
C LYS A 95 25.99 -23.84 6.68
N PHE A 96 24.76 -24.01 6.16
CA PHE A 96 24.24 -23.26 5.03
C PHE A 96 22.85 -22.72 5.34
N VAL A 97 22.60 -21.49 4.92
CA VAL A 97 21.27 -20.91 4.85
C VAL A 97 20.71 -21.15 3.45
N VAL A 98 19.47 -21.61 3.39
CA VAL A 98 18.75 -21.92 2.16
C VAL A 98 17.44 -21.15 2.18
N GLY A 99 17.01 -20.66 1.02
CA GLY A 99 15.70 -20.05 0.88
C GLY A 99 15.41 -19.68 -0.58
N GLN A 100 14.24 -19.10 -0.83
CA GLN A 100 13.87 -18.53 -2.12
C GLN A 100 14.03 -17.01 -2.04
N ASN A 101 15.10 -16.45 -2.62
CA ASN A 101 15.46 -15.04 -2.48
C ASN A 101 15.72 -14.64 -1.00
N VAL A 102 16.44 -15.50 -0.27
CA VAL A 102 16.63 -15.46 1.19
C VAL A 102 17.41 -14.24 1.69
N GLY A 103 18.03 -13.49 0.78
CA GLY A 103 18.71 -12.24 1.12
C GLY A 103 17.79 -11.21 1.77
N PHE A 104 16.49 -11.24 1.47
CA PHE A 104 15.50 -10.42 2.17
C PHE A 104 15.38 -10.84 3.63
N ASP A 105 15.08 -12.11 3.89
CA ASP A 105 14.87 -12.68 5.22
C ASP A 105 16.10 -12.58 6.13
N ILE A 106 17.30 -12.76 5.56
CA ILE A 106 18.58 -12.55 6.25
C ILE A 106 18.70 -11.12 6.78
N ASN A 107 18.30 -10.13 5.97
CA ASN A 107 18.36 -8.73 6.38
C ASN A 107 17.29 -8.42 7.43
N ILE A 108 16.08 -8.97 7.30
CA ILE A 108 15.01 -8.83 8.30
C ILE A 108 15.47 -9.35 9.66
N MET A 109 15.91 -10.59 9.71
CA MET A 109 16.38 -11.20 10.97
C MET A 109 17.66 -10.55 11.48
N GLY A 110 18.55 -10.11 10.59
CA GLY A 110 19.71 -9.30 10.95
C GLY A 110 19.33 -7.98 11.63
N CYS A 111 18.32 -7.28 11.11
CA CYS A 111 17.80 -6.07 11.73
C CYS A 111 17.16 -6.36 13.09
N GLU A 112 16.38 -7.45 13.23
CA GLU A 112 15.80 -7.80 14.53
C GLU A 112 16.89 -8.15 15.56
N PHE A 113 17.92 -8.93 15.19
CA PHE A 113 19.06 -9.15 16.08
C PHE A 113 19.74 -7.82 16.49
N TYR A 114 19.95 -6.90 15.55
CA TYR A 114 20.55 -5.60 15.82
C TYR A 114 19.67 -4.74 16.76
N ARG A 115 18.34 -4.70 16.53
CA ARG A 115 17.38 -3.96 17.38
C ARG A 115 17.41 -4.43 18.83
N TYR A 116 17.56 -5.72 19.07
CA TYR A 116 17.57 -6.32 20.40
C TYR A 116 18.99 -6.53 20.98
N GLY A 117 20.03 -6.08 20.29
CA GLY A 117 21.42 -6.17 20.77
C GLY A 117 21.96 -7.60 20.89
N PHE A 118 21.54 -8.50 19.99
CA PHE A 118 22.01 -9.88 19.92
C PHE A 118 23.15 -10.02 18.92
N ASP A 119 24.30 -10.50 19.39
CA ASP A 119 25.37 -10.96 18.52
C ASP A 119 24.95 -12.26 17.80
N ASN A 120 25.24 -12.35 16.51
CA ASN A 120 24.89 -13.50 15.68
C ASN A 120 25.86 -13.62 14.49
N ASN A 121 25.84 -14.76 13.81
CA ASN A 121 26.65 -15.05 12.63
C ASN A 121 25.82 -15.21 11.35
N LEU A 122 24.55 -14.76 11.32
CA LEU A 122 23.63 -15.01 10.22
C LEU A 122 24.17 -14.46 8.88
N GLN A 123 24.74 -13.26 8.89
CA GLN A 123 25.28 -12.60 7.68
C GLN A 123 26.58 -13.24 7.18
N GLU A 124 27.23 -14.07 7.99
CA GLU A 124 28.48 -14.75 7.67
C GLU A 124 28.24 -16.15 7.08
N LEU A 125 27.05 -16.72 7.29
CA LEU A 125 26.69 -18.05 6.80
C LEU A 125 26.62 -18.08 5.27
N SER A 126 27.08 -19.19 4.69
CA SER A 126 27.01 -19.40 3.25
C SER A 126 25.58 -19.63 2.81
N VAL A 127 25.17 -18.94 1.73
CA VAL A 127 23.80 -18.99 1.19
C VAL A 127 23.72 -19.90 -0.02
N LEU A 128 22.71 -20.77 -0.03
CA LEU A 128 22.31 -21.61 -1.16
C LEU A 128 20.87 -21.27 -1.54
N ASP A 129 20.70 -20.32 -2.45
CA ASP A 129 19.38 -19.85 -2.88
C ASP A 129 18.77 -20.76 -3.96
N THR A 130 17.45 -20.90 -3.97
CA THR A 130 16.69 -21.60 -5.02
C THR A 130 16.18 -20.65 -6.12
N CYS A 131 16.28 -19.34 -5.92
CA CYS A 131 15.97 -18.29 -6.89
C CYS A 131 17.24 -17.83 -7.62
N THR A 132 17.69 -18.60 -8.60
CA THR A 132 18.96 -18.36 -9.31
C THR A 132 18.83 -18.38 -10.82
N GLU A 133 19.84 -17.88 -11.53
CA GLU A 133 19.91 -17.98 -13.00
C GLU A 133 19.84 -19.43 -13.49
N ILE A 134 20.38 -20.40 -12.73
CA ILE A 134 20.24 -21.84 -13.03
C ILE A 134 18.76 -22.22 -13.05
N THR A 135 18.00 -21.82 -12.03
CA THR A 135 16.56 -22.10 -11.99
C THR A 135 15.74 -21.31 -13.03
N ALA A 136 16.20 -20.12 -13.43
CA ALA A 136 15.61 -19.38 -14.55
C ALA A 136 15.83 -20.12 -15.88
N GLU A 137 17.01 -20.68 -16.11
CA GLU A 137 17.33 -21.50 -17.29
C GLU A 137 16.55 -22.81 -17.31
N LEU A 138 16.30 -23.41 -16.14
CA LEU A 138 15.44 -24.60 -16.02
C LEU A 138 13.99 -24.29 -16.36
N CYS A 139 13.43 -23.21 -15.79
CA CYS A 139 12.00 -22.88 -15.94
C CYS A 139 11.67 -22.19 -17.27
N GLN A 140 12.64 -21.47 -17.87
CA GLN A 140 12.52 -20.76 -19.15
C GLN A 140 11.32 -19.79 -19.24
N ILE A 141 11.01 -19.12 -18.13
CA ILE A 141 9.87 -18.21 -18.07
C ILE A 141 10.21 -16.91 -18.83
N PRO A 142 9.41 -16.47 -19.81
CA PRO A 142 9.71 -15.26 -20.57
C PRO A 142 9.55 -13.99 -19.72
N GLY A 143 10.18 -12.89 -20.14
CA GLY A 143 10.03 -11.57 -19.52
C GLY A 143 11.08 -11.19 -18.47
N GLY A 144 12.22 -11.89 -18.43
CA GLY A 144 13.33 -11.51 -17.57
C GLY A 144 14.03 -10.23 -18.03
N ARG A 145 14.70 -9.56 -17.09
CA ARG A 145 15.42 -8.31 -17.36
C ARG A 145 16.59 -8.54 -18.31
N GLY A 146 16.78 -7.63 -19.26
CA GLY A 146 17.91 -7.67 -20.20
C GLY A 146 17.84 -8.83 -21.21
N GLY A 147 16.64 -9.33 -21.52
CA GLY A 147 16.43 -10.42 -22.49
C GLY A 147 16.70 -11.82 -21.95
N ARG A 148 16.93 -11.96 -20.63
CA ARG A 148 17.06 -13.25 -19.95
C ARG A 148 15.69 -13.86 -19.61
N TYR A 149 15.71 -15.10 -19.14
CA TYR A 149 14.54 -15.70 -18.49
C TYR A 149 14.25 -15.00 -17.15
N LYS A 150 12.97 -14.95 -16.79
CA LYS A 150 12.51 -14.46 -15.49
C LYS A 150 12.94 -15.46 -14.41
N LEU A 151 13.47 -14.95 -13.30
CA LEU A 151 13.69 -15.76 -12.10
C LEU A 151 12.33 -16.30 -11.60
N PRO A 152 12.19 -17.61 -11.37
CA PRO A 152 10.92 -18.18 -10.97
C PRO A 152 10.55 -17.73 -9.55
N THR A 153 9.27 -17.46 -9.32
CA THR A 153 8.70 -17.45 -7.96
C THR A 153 8.74 -18.86 -7.37
N LEU A 154 8.62 -18.99 -6.05
CA LEU A 154 8.58 -20.31 -5.39
C LEU A 154 7.46 -21.19 -5.98
N THR A 155 6.28 -20.62 -6.22
CA THR A 155 5.14 -21.34 -6.82
C THR A 155 5.44 -21.81 -8.23
N GLU A 156 6.09 -20.97 -9.05
CA GLU A 156 6.48 -21.34 -10.42
C GLU A 156 7.56 -22.44 -10.42
N LEU A 157 8.54 -22.37 -9.53
CA LEU A 157 9.57 -23.39 -9.37
C LEU A 157 8.96 -24.72 -8.89
N HIS A 158 8.08 -24.68 -7.89
CA HIS A 158 7.38 -25.86 -7.38
C HIS A 158 6.51 -26.50 -8.47
N GLN A 159 5.77 -25.68 -9.24
CA GLN A 159 5.00 -26.15 -10.39
C GLN A 159 5.88 -26.83 -11.45
N TYR A 160 7.06 -26.28 -11.73
CA TYR A 160 7.99 -26.87 -12.68
C TYR A 160 8.55 -28.22 -12.20
N LEU A 161 8.96 -28.30 -10.93
CA LEU A 161 9.60 -29.50 -10.37
C LEU A 161 8.60 -30.63 -10.09
N PHE A 162 7.36 -30.31 -9.71
CA PHE A 162 6.39 -31.30 -9.19
C PHE A 162 5.07 -31.36 -9.99
N GLY A 163 4.89 -30.50 -10.99
CA GLY A 163 3.68 -30.47 -11.82
C GLY A 163 2.45 -29.86 -11.13
N VAL A 164 2.59 -29.33 -9.92
CA VAL A 164 1.51 -28.71 -9.13
C VAL A 164 2.03 -27.47 -8.41
N PRO A 165 1.23 -26.42 -8.22
CA PRO A 165 1.59 -25.34 -7.31
C PRO A 165 1.43 -25.82 -5.87
N PHE A 166 2.02 -25.13 -4.90
CA PHE A 166 1.75 -25.36 -3.48
C PHE A 166 0.65 -24.40 -2.99
N ALA A 167 -0.03 -24.77 -1.90
CA ALA A 167 -1.11 -23.98 -1.30
C ALA A 167 -0.56 -23.04 -0.21
N GLU A 168 -1.33 -22.00 0.15
CA GLU A 168 -0.99 -21.05 1.22
C GLU A 168 0.38 -20.34 1.04
N ALA A 169 0.71 -19.93 -0.19
CA ALA A 169 1.86 -19.03 -0.41
C ALA A 169 1.70 -17.73 0.40
N HIS A 170 2.81 -17.18 0.89
CA HIS A 170 2.84 -16.10 1.90
C HIS A 170 2.38 -16.58 3.27
N ASN A 171 2.88 -17.76 3.63
CA ASN A 171 2.85 -18.29 4.97
C ASN A 171 4.21 -18.95 5.18
N ALA A 172 5.02 -18.37 6.07
CA ALA A 172 6.40 -18.80 6.27
C ALA A 172 6.54 -20.34 6.43
N THR A 173 5.58 -21.01 7.07
CA THR A 173 5.65 -22.48 7.21
C THR A 173 5.48 -23.24 5.90
N ALA A 174 4.54 -22.81 5.05
CA ALA A 174 4.27 -23.41 3.75
C ALA A 174 5.41 -23.09 2.78
N ASP A 175 5.91 -21.85 2.83
CA ASP A 175 7.03 -21.40 2.01
C ASP A 175 8.33 -22.11 2.37
N VAL A 176 8.63 -22.33 3.66
CA VAL A 176 9.76 -23.15 4.09
C VAL A 176 9.63 -24.59 3.63
N GLU A 177 8.45 -25.21 3.75
CA GLU A 177 8.28 -26.61 3.33
C GLU A 177 8.42 -26.75 1.80
N ALA A 178 7.80 -25.85 1.02
CA ALA A 178 7.92 -25.82 -0.42
C ALA A 178 9.37 -25.55 -0.86
N THR A 179 10.06 -24.61 -0.22
CA THR A 179 11.46 -24.28 -0.52
C THR A 179 12.39 -25.44 -0.19
N THR A 180 12.21 -26.08 0.96
CA THR A 180 12.93 -27.29 1.36
C THR A 180 12.80 -28.38 0.30
N ARG A 181 11.56 -28.64 -0.14
CA ARG A 181 11.28 -29.64 -1.16
C ARG A 181 11.95 -29.29 -2.49
N CYS A 182 11.84 -28.04 -2.94
CA CYS A 182 12.49 -27.55 -4.16
C CYS A 182 14.01 -27.69 -4.09
N PHE A 183 14.63 -27.30 -2.97
CA PHE A 183 16.08 -27.34 -2.77
C PHE A 183 16.64 -28.76 -2.91
N PHE A 184 16.09 -29.73 -2.19
CA PHE A 184 16.56 -31.11 -2.27
C PHE A 184 16.27 -31.76 -3.63
N GLU A 185 15.16 -31.39 -4.30
CA GLU A 185 14.88 -31.86 -5.66
C GLU A 185 15.88 -31.26 -6.68
N LEU A 186 16.31 -30.01 -6.47
CA LEU A 186 17.36 -29.38 -7.26
C LEU A 186 18.72 -30.06 -7.07
N ILE A 187 19.06 -30.50 -5.85
CA ILE A 187 20.25 -31.35 -5.59
C ILE A 187 20.12 -32.67 -6.38
N ARG A 188 18.97 -33.35 -6.28
CA ARG A 188 18.68 -34.59 -7.03
C ARG A 188 18.85 -34.40 -8.54
N LYS A 189 18.41 -33.25 -9.07
CA LYS A 189 18.54 -32.87 -10.48
C LYS A 189 19.91 -32.28 -10.88
N ARG A 190 20.90 -32.26 -9.96
CA ARG A 190 22.26 -31.73 -10.20
C ARG A 190 22.30 -30.25 -10.56
N ALA A 191 21.38 -29.46 -10.02
CA ALA A 191 21.37 -28.00 -10.18
C ALA A 191 22.40 -27.29 -9.26
N TYR A 192 23.00 -28.02 -8.31
CA TYR A 192 24.11 -27.54 -7.47
C TYR A 192 25.38 -28.37 -7.74
N THR A 193 26.55 -27.73 -7.64
CA THR A 193 27.85 -28.42 -7.73
C THR A 193 28.34 -28.90 -6.37
N LYS A 194 29.31 -29.83 -6.37
CA LYS A 194 29.92 -30.33 -5.13
C LYS A 194 30.66 -29.22 -4.36
N GLU A 195 31.21 -28.23 -5.07
CA GLU A 195 31.88 -27.07 -4.47
C GLU A 195 30.88 -26.16 -3.79
N GLN A 196 29.70 -25.95 -4.38
CA GLN A 196 28.63 -25.16 -3.75
C GLN A 196 28.10 -25.83 -2.48
N LEU A 197 27.90 -27.15 -2.52
CA LEU A 197 27.41 -27.90 -1.37
C LEU A 197 28.50 -28.20 -0.32
N ASP A 198 29.77 -27.97 -0.65
CA ASP A 198 30.94 -28.34 0.16
C ASP A 198 30.88 -29.80 0.64
N VAL A 199 30.79 -30.72 -0.35
CA VAL A 199 30.62 -32.16 -0.17
C VAL A 199 31.67 -32.97 -0.94
N GLN A 200 31.83 -34.24 -0.56
CA GLN A 200 32.76 -35.17 -1.21
C GLN A 200 32.24 -35.62 -2.59
N PRO A 201 33.12 -36.10 -3.50
CA PRO A 201 32.72 -36.50 -4.86
C PRO A 201 31.66 -37.59 -4.96
N ASP A 202 31.57 -38.46 -3.95
CA ASP A 202 30.60 -39.56 -3.84
C ASP A 202 29.23 -39.11 -3.31
N TYR A 203 29.10 -37.87 -2.83
CA TYR A 203 27.86 -37.34 -2.24
C TYR A 203 26.65 -37.52 -3.15
N PHE A 204 26.76 -37.17 -4.43
CA PHE A 204 25.64 -37.24 -5.37
C PHE A 204 25.16 -38.68 -5.62
N GLN A 205 26.06 -39.66 -5.52
CA GLN A 205 25.68 -41.07 -5.59
C GLN A 205 24.92 -41.47 -4.33
N ASN A 206 25.48 -41.16 -3.15
CA ASN A 206 24.88 -41.48 -1.85
C ASN A 206 23.51 -40.78 -1.68
N PHE A 207 23.38 -39.56 -2.20
CA PHE A 207 22.13 -38.79 -2.17
C PHE A 207 21.05 -39.45 -3.02
N ASP A 208 21.37 -39.93 -4.23
CA ASP A 208 20.42 -40.65 -5.09
C ASP A 208 20.02 -42.00 -4.49
N GLU A 209 20.97 -42.71 -3.86
CA GLU A 209 20.68 -43.97 -3.15
C GLU A 209 19.74 -43.76 -1.96
N THR A 210 19.87 -42.62 -1.28
CA THR A 210 19.00 -42.23 -0.15
C THR A 210 17.65 -41.68 -0.61
N ASN A 211 17.63 -40.97 -1.74
CA ASN A 211 16.46 -40.30 -2.31
C ASN A 211 16.20 -40.77 -3.76
N PRO A 212 15.80 -42.04 -3.97
CA PRO A 212 15.63 -42.60 -5.31
C PRO A 212 14.46 -41.98 -6.09
N ASP A 213 13.42 -41.55 -5.36
CA ASP A 213 12.22 -40.95 -5.91
C ASP A 213 12.24 -39.43 -5.78
N THR A 214 11.26 -38.77 -6.40
CA THR A 214 11.04 -37.32 -6.23
C THR A 214 10.87 -36.98 -4.75
N ILE A 215 11.50 -35.88 -4.30
CA ILE A 215 11.43 -35.44 -2.91
C ILE A 215 9.97 -35.20 -2.50
N GLN A 216 9.58 -35.79 -1.37
CA GLN A 216 8.24 -35.69 -0.80
C GLN A 216 8.15 -34.54 0.21
N LEU A 217 6.93 -34.05 0.42
CA LEU A 217 6.63 -33.17 1.54
C LEU A 217 6.73 -33.95 2.85
N ILE A 218 7.13 -33.27 3.93
CA ILE A 218 7.13 -33.85 5.27
C ILE A 218 5.74 -33.81 5.91
N GLY A 219 4.82 -33.04 5.32
CA GLY A 219 3.40 -33.02 5.64
C GLY A 219 3.08 -32.19 6.87
N LEU A 220 3.68 -30.99 6.98
CA LEU A 220 3.35 -30.09 8.08
C LEU A 220 1.91 -29.57 7.95
N HIS A 221 1.28 -29.30 9.08
CA HIS A 221 -0.02 -28.65 9.11
C HIS A 221 0.17 -27.14 9.12
N HIS A 222 -0.21 -26.47 8.03
CA HIS A 222 -0.19 -25.01 7.93
C HIS A 222 -1.51 -24.42 8.41
N ILE A 223 -1.44 -23.46 9.32
CA ILE A 223 -2.61 -22.72 9.79
C ILE A 223 -3.00 -21.70 8.71
N ASN A 224 -4.28 -21.63 8.36
CA ASN A 224 -4.78 -20.56 7.50
C ASN A 224 -4.88 -19.26 8.32
N LEU A 225 -3.82 -18.45 8.27
CA LEU A 225 -3.66 -17.25 9.09
C LEU A 225 -4.78 -16.23 8.85
N LYS A 226 -5.22 -16.10 7.59
CA LYS A 226 -6.33 -15.22 7.21
C LYS A 226 -7.63 -15.60 7.91
N ALA A 227 -7.95 -16.89 7.96
CA ALA A 227 -9.13 -17.39 8.65
C ALA A 227 -9.03 -17.19 10.18
N GLU A 228 -7.84 -17.34 10.76
CA GLU A 228 -7.62 -17.07 12.19
C GLU A 228 -7.77 -15.59 12.54
N SER A 229 -7.16 -14.71 11.74
CA SER A 229 -7.33 -13.25 11.88
C SER A 229 -8.80 -12.85 11.75
N ASP A 230 -9.52 -13.40 10.78
CA ASP A 230 -10.96 -13.14 10.60
C ASP A 230 -11.80 -13.62 11.79
N LYS A 231 -11.45 -14.75 12.43
CA LYS A 231 -12.12 -15.24 13.64
C LYS A 231 -11.94 -14.26 14.80
N ILE A 232 -10.71 -13.80 15.02
CA ILE A 232 -10.41 -12.81 16.08
C ILE A 232 -11.14 -11.50 15.78
N ARG A 233 -11.11 -11.01 14.53
CA ARG A 233 -11.82 -9.80 14.13
C ARG A 233 -13.32 -9.88 14.41
N LYS A 234 -13.97 -11.00 14.05
CA LYS A 234 -15.39 -11.23 14.32
C LYS A 234 -15.69 -11.30 15.82
N ARG A 235 -14.80 -11.93 16.60
CA ARG A 235 -14.91 -11.98 18.06
C ARG A 235 -14.81 -10.58 18.68
N LEU A 236 -13.79 -9.81 18.31
CA LEU A 236 -13.58 -8.45 18.79
C LEU A 236 -14.70 -7.50 18.36
N ALA A 237 -15.23 -7.66 17.14
CA ALA A 237 -16.40 -6.90 16.68
C ALA A 237 -17.66 -7.21 17.51
N ALA A 238 -17.81 -8.46 17.97
CA ALA A 238 -18.92 -8.85 18.85
C ALA A 238 -18.72 -8.40 20.31
N GLU A 239 -17.47 -8.28 20.77
CA GLU A 239 -17.10 -7.84 22.13
C GLU A 239 -17.08 -6.31 22.27
N LYS A 240 -16.66 -5.59 21.22
CA LYS A 240 -16.89 -4.14 21.13
C LYS A 240 -18.37 -3.96 21.35
N THR A 241 -18.74 -3.29 22.43
CA THR A 241 -20.07 -2.72 22.60
C THR A 241 -20.19 -1.73 21.47
N GLU A 242 -20.64 -2.23 20.32
CA GLU A 242 -20.96 -1.42 19.18
C GLU A 242 -21.82 -0.31 19.77
N VAL A 243 -21.35 0.94 19.66
CA VAL A 243 -22.31 2.00 19.44
C VAL A 243 -22.88 1.69 18.06
N LYS A 244 -23.71 0.63 17.98
CA LYS A 244 -24.64 0.42 16.90
C LYS A 244 -25.43 1.69 16.97
N ILE A 245 -25.13 2.58 16.03
CA ILE A 245 -25.94 3.77 15.81
C ILE A 245 -27.36 3.21 15.77
N SER A 246 -28.14 3.55 16.80
CA SER A 246 -29.43 2.91 16.97
C SER A 246 -30.25 3.19 15.71
N LYS A 247 -31.24 2.37 15.39
CA LYS A 247 -32.11 2.67 14.26
C LYS A 247 -32.67 4.10 14.37
N GLU A 248 -32.97 4.53 15.60
CA GLU A 248 -33.40 5.88 15.95
C GLU A 248 -32.33 6.94 15.63
N ASP A 249 -31.05 6.70 15.97
CA ASP A 249 -29.95 7.60 15.62
C ASP A 249 -29.68 7.64 14.11
N LEU A 250 -29.82 6.52 13.40
CA LEU A 250 -29.70 6.47 11.94
C LEU A 250 -30.83 7.27 11.27
N ASP A 251 -32.07 7.01 11.68
CA ASP A 251 -33.25 7.72 11.18
C ASP A 251 -33.14 9.22 11.49
N LYS A 252 -32.62 9.57 12.68
CA LYS A 252 -32.33 10.95 13.06
C LYS A 252 -31.22 11.56 12.20
N ASN A 253 -30.09 10.89 12.01
CA ASN A 253 -28.99 11.38 11.18
C ASN A 253 -29.45 11.60 9.74
N LEU A 254 -30.23 10.68 9.18
CA LEU A 254 -30.83 10.83 7.85
C LEU A 254 -31.78 12.02 7.80
N SER A 255 -32.59 12.22 8.83
CA SER A 255 -33.47 13.38 8.97
C SER A 255 -32.67 14.70 9.08
N ASP A 256 -31.60 14.72 9.87
CA ASP A 256 -30.73 15.88 10.07
C ASP A 256 -29.98 16.24 8.77
N LEU A 257 -29.62 15.21 7.97
CA LEU A 257 -28.94 15.37 6.68
C LEU A 257 -29.89 15.60 5.49
N ALA A 258 -31.21 15.43 5.66
CA ALA A 258 -32.17 15.53 4.56
C ALA A 258 -32.15 16.88 3.84
N ASN A 259 -31.78 17.95 4.57
CA ASN A 259 -31.64 19.30 4.04
C ASN A 259 -30.19 19.82 4.12
N ALA A 260 -29.22 18.93 4.33
CA ALA A 260 -27.82 19.32 4.35
C ALA A 260 -27.35 19.62 2.92
N ASP A 261 -26.77 20.80 2.74
CA ASP A 261 -26.11 21.14 1.49
C ASP A 261 -24.81 20.35 1.34
N PHE A 262 -24.56 19.84 0.14
CA PHE A 262 -23.32 19.16 -0.22
C PHE A 262 -22.63 19.87 -1.39
N SER A 263 -21.31 19.81 -1.43
CA SER A 263 -20.50 20.38 -2.49
C SER A 263 -19.24 19.55 -2.63
N HIS A 264 -18.96 19.03 -3.82
CA HIS A 264 -17.76 18.23 -4.02
C HIS A 264 -16.51 19.11 -3.98
N LEU A 265 -15.53 18.71 -3.15
CA LEU A 265 -14.28 19.43 -2.93
C LEU A 265 -13.03 18.73 -3.48
N HIS A 266 -13.19 17.50 -3.98
CA HIS A 266 -12.13 16.71 -4.59
C HIS A 266 -12.67 16.13 -5.91
N ASN A 267 -12.37 16.81 -7.01
CA ASN A 267 -12.85 16.46 -8.35
C ASN A 267 -11.76 16.68 -9.39
N HIS A 268 -11.66 15.77 -10.34
CA HIS A 268 -10.74 15.83 -11.46
C HIS A 268 -11.49 16.13 -12.74
N SER A 269 -10.96 17.01 -13.59
CA SER A 269 -11.44 17.26 -14.94
C SER A 269 -10.56 16.57 -15.98
N GLN A 270 -10.90 16.71 -17.26
CA GLN A 270 -10.09 16.26 -18.41
C GLN A 270 -8.63 16.77 -18.40
N PHE A 271 -8.30 17.77 -17.58
CA PHE A 271 -6.94 18.27 -17.38
C PHE A 271 -6.13 17.42 -16.39
N SER A 272 -6.77 16.51 -15.65
CA SER A 272 -6.14 15.28 -15.14
C SER A 272 -6.00 14.30 -16.29
N VAL A 273 -5.03 14.59 -17.16
CA VAL A 273 -4.82 13.93 -18.46
C VAL A 273 -4.71 12.41 -18.29
N LEU A 274 -5.47 11.67 -19.11
CA LEU A 274 -5.56 10.20 -19.10
C LEU A 274 -6.04 9.61 -17.76
N GLN A 275 -6.66 10.41 -16.89
CA GLN A 275 -7.22 9.96 -15.61
C GLN A 275 -8.71 10.28 -15.47
N SER A 276 -9.19 11.37 -16.05
CA SER A 276 -10.57 11.81 -15.92
C SER A 276 -11.22 12.06 -17.28
N THR A 277 -12.52 11.78 -17.38
CA THR A 277 -13.33 11.97 -18.59
C THR A 277 -14.21 13.23 -18.53
N ILE A 278 -14.35 13.87 -17.37
CA ILE A 278 -15.28 14.99 -17.20
C ILE A 278 -14.69 16.32 -17.69
N SER A 279 -15.40 17.02 -18.58
CA SER A 279 -14.98 18.36 -18.98
C SER A 279 -15.21 19.37 -17.85
N THR A 280 -14.49 20.50 -17.85
CA THR A 280 -14.74 21.57 -16.87
C THR A 280 -16.15 22.14 -16.92
N GLY A 281 -16.80 22.13 -18.10
CA GLY A 281 -18.20 22.52 -18.25
C GLY A 281 -19.16 21.48 -17.66
N ASP A 282 -18.90 20.20 -17.90
CA ASP A 282 -19.73 19.11 -17.37
C ASP A 282 -19.64 19.03 -15.84
N LEU A 283 -18.47 19.26 -15.25
CA LEU A 283 -18.30 19.38 -13.79
C LEU A 283 -19.22 20.46 -13.21
N VAL A 284 -19.27 21.63 -13.86
CA VAL A 284 -20.16 22.73 -13.46
C VAL A 284 -21.63 22.35 -13.64
N ASN A 285 -21.99 21.71 -14.77
CA ASN A 285 -23.36 21.26 -15.04
C ASN A 285 -23.85 20.23 -14.03
N VAL A 286 -23.00 19.27 -13.63
CA VAL A 286 -23.31 18.27 -12.60
C VAL A 286 -23.58 18.95 -11.26
N ALA A 287 -22.73 19.91 -10.85
CA ALA A 287 -22.94 20.65 -9.62
C ALA A 287 -24.26 21.45 -9.61
N ILE A 288 -24.60 22.08 -10.74
CA ILE A 288 -25.87 22.80 -10.92
C ILE A 288 -27.05 21.84 -10.83
N LYS A 289 -27.00 20.70 -11.55
CA LYS A 289 -28.05 19.68 -11.52
C LYS A 289 -28.23 19.09 -10.12
N GLY A 290 -27.15 18.97 -9.36
CA GLY A 290 -27.15 18.54 -7.96
C GLY A 290 -27.55 19.63 -6.96
N ASN A 291 -27.95 20.82 -7.41
CA ASN A 291 -28.31 21.97 -6.57
C ASN A 291 -27.22 22.35 -5.54
N MET A 292 -25.95 22.17 -5.90
CA MET A 292 -24.82 22.44 -5.01
C MET A 292 -24.54 23.94 -4.90
N ASN A 293 -24.10 24.38 -3.72
CA ASN A 293 -23.71 25.78 -3.48
C ASN A 293 -22.30 26.08 -4.00
N ALA A 294 -21.43 25.07 -4.08
CA ALA A 294 -20.05 25.19 -4.53
C ALA A 294 -19.59 23.91 -5.26
N VAL A 295 -18.49 24.03 -6.00
CA VAL A 295 -17.74 22.88 -6.52
C VAL A 295 -16.27 23.24 -6.63
N ALA A 296 -15.39 22.29 -6.34
CA ALA A 296 -13.95 22.45 -6.50
C ALA A 296 -13.41 21.75 -7.75
N LEU A 297 -12.35 22.34 -8.34
CA LEU A 297 -11.51 21.69 -9.33
C LEU A 297 -10.14 21.40 -8.69
N THR A 298 -9.73 20.14 -8.63
CA THR A 298 -8.49 19.68 -7.97
C THR A 298 -7.71 18.72 -8.86
N ASP A 299 -7.39 19.14 -10.09
CA ASP A 299 -6.66 18.31 -11.04
C ASP A 299 -5.27 17.88 -10.53
N HIS A 300 -4.74 16.77 -11.06
CA HIS A 300 -3.44 16.23 -10.67
C HIS A 300 -2.30 17.20 -11.00
N ALA A 301 -1.75 17.82 -9.96
CA ALA A 301 -0.54 18.64 -9.92
C ALA A 301 -0.47 19.81 -10.93
N ASN A 302 -1.60 20.15 -11.57
CA ASN A 302 -1.66 21.15 -12.62
C ASN A 302 -2.86 22.08 -12.48
N MET A 303 -2.70 23.31 -13.00
CA MET A 303 -3.71 24.36 -12.97
C MET A 303 -4.28 24.66 -14.37
N MET A 304 -4.12 23.75 -15.34
CA MET A 304 -4.46 24.00 -16.74
C MET A 304 -5.97 24.25 -16.93
N GLY A 305 -6.80 23.55 -16.17
CA GLY A 305 -8.26 23.69 -16.20
C GLY A 305 -8.82 24.92 -15.47
N ALA A 306 -8.03 25.59 -14.63
CA ALA A 306 -8.52 26.61 -13.70
C ALA A 306 -9.25 27.77 -14.41
N PHE A 307 -8.69 28.29 -15.50
CA PHE A 307 -9.32 29.37 -16.27
C PHE A 307 -10.65 28.92 -16.91
N HIS A 308 -10.67 27.74 -17.54
CA HIS A 308 -11.87 27.21 -18.19
C HIS A 308 -12.99 26.96 -17.18
N PHE A 309 -12.64 26.39 -16.03
CA PHE A 309 -13.55 26.14 -14.92
C PHE A 309 -14.16 27.42 -14.35
N VAL A 310 -13.32 28.39 -13.97
CA VAL A 310 -13.81 29.68 -13.43
C VAL A 310 -14.68 30.41 -14.46
N LYS A 311 -14.28 30.40 -15.75
CA LYS A 311 -15.07 31.00 -16.83
C LYS A 311 -16.45 30.35 -16.96
N ALA A 312 -16.54 29.02 -16.86
CA ALA A 312 -17.81 28.31 -16.93
C ALA A 312 -18.74 28.68 -15.76
N VAL A 313 -18.23 28.67 -14.53
CA VAL A 313 -18.99 29.10 -13.34
C VAL A 313 -19.45 30.55 -13.44
N MET A 314 -18.58 31.47 -13.87
CA MET A 314 -18.96 32.87 -14.08
C MET A 314 -20.03 33.04 -15.16
N GLY A 315 -20.01 32.20 -16.20
CA GLY A 315 -21.03 32.19 -17.24
C GLY A 315 -22.40 31.80 -16.68
N HIS A 316 -22.45 30.73 -15.88
CA HIS A 316 -23.66 30.32 -15.15
C HIS A 316 -24.18 31.43 -14.25
N ASN A 317 -23.33 31.97 -13.37
CA ASN A 317 -23.76 32.99 -12.40
C ASN A 317 -24.32 34.25 -13.07
N LYS A 318 -23.73 34.69 -14.20
CA LYS A 318 -24.29 35.81 -14.99
C LYS A 318 -25.67 35.49 -15.55
N SER A 319 -25.91 34.24 -15.99
CA SER A 319 -27.23 33.81 -16.45
C SER A 319 -28.23 33.80 -15.30
N VAL A 320 -27.83 33.35 -14.12
CA VAL A 320 -28.69 33.35 -12.92
C VAL A 320 -29.06 34.78 -12.52
N GLU A 321 -28.09 35.70 -12.45
CA GLU A 321 -28.32 37.12 -12.16
C GLU A 321 -29.34 37.74 -13.13
N ALA A 322 -29.23 37.44 -14.44
CA ALA A 322 -30.17 37.93 -15.44
C ALA A 322 -31.59 37.38 -15.24
N LYS A 323 -31.73 36.09 -14.94
CA LYS A 323 -33.03 35.44 -14.69
C LYS A 323 -33.69 35.93 -13.41
N ILE A 324 -32.92 36.13 -12.34
CA ILE A 324 -33.42 36.71 -11.08
C ILE A 324 -34.00 38.10 -11.36
N LYS A 325 -33.26 38.94 -12.08
CA LYS A 325 -33.72 40.28 -12.44
C LYS A 325 -34.99 40.26 -13.30
N GLU A 326 -35.06 39.36 -14.28
CA GLU A 326 -36.26 39.20 -15.12
C GLU A 326 -37.48 38.73 -14.31
N ALA A 327 -37.28 37.80 -13.36
CA ALA A 327 -38.34 37.33 -12.48
C ALA A 327 -38.82 38.45 -11.54
N GLU A 328 -37.90 39.23 -10.96
CA GLU A 328 -38.21 40.40 -10.13
C GLU A 328 -39.03 41.44 -10.91
N GLU A 329 -38.68 41.71 -12.17
CA GLU A 329 -39.41 42.62 -13.05
C GLU A 329 -40.84 42.12 -13.38
N LYS A 330 -41.06 40.80 -13.38
CA LYS A 330 -42.38 40.16 -13.60
C LYS A 330 -43.17 39.92 -12.31
N GLY A 331 -42.58 40.17 -11.14
CA GLY A 331 -43.18 39.82 -9.85
C GLY A 331 -43.22 38.31 -9.56
N GLU A 332 -42.32 37.55 -10.19
CA GLU A 332 -42.15 36.10 -10.04
C GLU A 332 -40.92 35.80 -9.15
N THR A 333 -40.83 34.57 -8.62
CA THR A 333 -39.67 34.09 -7.85
C THR A 333 -38.76 33.21 -8.72
N CYS A 334 -37.44 33.38 -8.60
CA CYS A 334 -36.44 32.56 -9.29
C CYS A 334 -35.61 31.80 -8.25
N ASP A 335 -35.72 30.47 -8.25
CA ASP A 335 -35.00 29.60 -7.29
C ASP A 335 -33.62 29.16 -7.80
N GLU A 336 -33.13 29.73 -8.91
CA GLU A 336 -31.79 29.42 -9.43
C GLU A 336 -30.69 29.99 -8.52
N LYS A 337 -29.68 29.16 -8.24
CA LYS A 337 -28.57 29.52 -7.36
C LYS A 337 -27.29 29.80 -8.15
N SER A 338 -26.57 30.83 -7.72
CA SER A 338 -25.18 31.03 -8.10
C SER A 338 -24.30 29.93 -7.50
N LEU A 339 -23.29 29.53 -8.25
CA LEU A 339 -22.34 28.50 -7.86
C LEU A 339 -21.01 29.14 -7.46
N LYS A 340 -20.45 28.75 -6.30
CA LYS A 340 -19.11 29.17 -5.88
C LYS A 340 -18.04 28.26 -6.49
N ALA A 341 -17.16 28.85 -7.31
CA ALA A 341 -15.97 28.16 -7.82
C ALA A 341 -14.90 28.08 -6.72
N ILE A 342 -14.39 26.88 -6.47
CA ILE A 342 -13.23 26.65 -5.60
C ILE A 342 -12.10 26.10 -6.47
N VAL A 343 -10.97 26.80 -6.50
CA VAL A 343 -9.80 26.36 -7.28
C VAL A 343 -8.83 25.67 -6.34
N GLY A 344 -8.47 24.44 -6.67
CA GLY A 344 -7.51 23.64 -5.94
C GLY A 344 -6.58 22.87 -6.88
N CYS A 345 -5.79 21.98 -6.29
CA CYS A 345 -4.85 21.11 -6.98
C CYS A 345 -4.51 19.91 -6.09
N GLU A 346 -4.50 18.71 -6.64
CA GLU A 346 -4.01 17.52 -5.92
C GLU A 346 -2.53 17.30 -6.27
N PHE A 347 -1.63 17.59 -5.34
CA PHE A 347 -0.19 17.51 -5.56
C PHE A 347 0.37 16.15 -5.17
N PHE A 348 1.45 15.75 -5.85
CA PHE A 348 2.31 14.64 -5.44
C PHE A 348 3.40 15.15 -4.48
N VAL A 349 3.31 14.81 -3.20
CA VAL A 349 4.20 15.26 -2.13
C VAL A 349 5.22 14.17 -1.80
N CYS A 350 6.45 14.34 -2.27
CA CYS A 350 7.57 13.41 -2.08
C CYS A 350 8.49 13.86 -0.94
N GLU A 351 9.48 13.03 -0.58
CA GLU A 351 10.46 13.37 0.46
C GLU A 351 11.39 14.51 0.02
N ASN A 352 11.87 14.43 -1.23
CA ASN A 352 12.71 15.46 -1.83
C ASN A 352 12.41 15.57 -3.33
N HIS A 353 11.87 16.71 -3.76
CA HIS A 353 11.44 16.91 -5.15
C HIS A 353 12.60 16.93 -6.15
N THR A 354 13.81 17.26 -5.68
CA THR A 354 15.02 17.34 -6.52
C THR A 354 15.72 15.98 -6.69
N ASP A 355 15.45 15.00 -5.84
CA ASP A 355 16.04 13.67 -5.97
C ASP A 355 15.36 12.88 -7.10
N LYS A 356 16.19 12.44 -8.05
CA LYS A 356 15.82 11.60 -9.21
C LYS A 356 16.66 10.33 -9.29
N SER A 357 17.47 10.06 -8.27
CA SER A 357 18.26 8.83 -8.15
C SER A 357 17.41 7.63 -7.75
N ARG A 358 16.25 7.88 -7.15
CA ARG A 358 15.30 6.86 -6.68
C ARG A 358 13.87 7.22 -7.07
N LYS A 359 13.06 6.19 -7.32
CA LYS A 359 11.63 6.34 -7.56
C LYS A 359 10.90 6.64 -6.27
N ASP A 360 10.52 7.90 -6.11
CA ASP A 360 9.56 8.38 -5.12
C ASP A 360 8.53 9.24 -5.86
N ASN A 361 7.33 8.71 -6.07
CA ASN A 361 6.25 9.46 -6.73
C ASN A 361 5.51 10.39 -5.76
N GLY A 362 5.79 10.32 -4.45
CA GLY A 362 5.09 11.05 -3.42
C GLY A 362 3.65 10.59 -3.17
N TYR A 363 3.03 11.25 -2.20
CA TYR A 363 1.65 11.05 -1.78
C TYR A 363 0.71 12.06 -2.44
N GLN A 364 -0.55 11.68 -2.69
CA GLN A 364 -1.56 12.56 -3.27
C GLN A 364 -2.25 13.40 -2.20
N VAL A 365 -2.01 14.72 -2.19
CA VAL A 365 -2.52 15.63 -1.17
C VAL A 365 -3.27 16.79 -1.83
N VAL A 366 -4.48 17.08 -1.34
CA VAL A 366 -5.37 18.08 -1.94
C VAL A 366 -5.16 19.44 -1.30
N PHE A 367 -4.95 20.46 -2.12
CA PHE A 367 -4.85 21.84 -1.69
C PHE A 367 -5.95 22.70 -2.31
N LEU A 368 -6.60 23.55 -1.53
CA LEU A 368 -7.65 24.46 -1.97
C LEU A 368 -7.24 25.91 -1.68
N ALA A 369 -7.41 26.81 -2.65
CA ALA A 369 -7.13 28.23 -2.46
C ALA A 369 -8.26 28.92 -1.67
N LYS A 370 -7.91 29.56 -0.55
CA LYS A 370 -8.86 30.36 0.25
C LYS A 370 -9.24 31.66 -0.45
N ASN A 371 -8.30 32.21 -1.23
CA ASN A 371 -8.44 33.49 -1.91
C ASN A 371 -7.45 33.60 -3.10
N LYS A 372 -7.34 34.79 -3.68
CA LYS A 372 -6.47 35.08 -4.83
C LYS A 372 -4.98 34.81 -4.54
N ASN A 373 -4.50 35.08 -3.32
CA ASN A 373 -3.13 34.79 -2.96
C ASN A 373 -2.88 33.28 -2.92
N GLY A 374 -3.80 32.52 -2.32
CA GLY A 374 -3.80 31.06 -2.36
C GLY A 374 -3.74 30.51 -3.79
N TYR A 375 -4.51 31.08 -4.72
CA TYR A 375 -4.43 30.70 -6.14
C TYR A 375 -3.03 30.91 -6.72
N HIS A 376 -2.37 32.03 -6.40
CA HIS A 376 -1.01 32.29 -6.85
C HIS A 376 0.00 31.30 -6.23
N ASN A 377 -0.19 30.92 -4.97
CA ASN A 377 0.61 29.89 -4.32
C ASN A 377 0.45 28.51 -4.97
N LEU A 378 -0.79 28.09 -5.28
CA LEU A 378 -1.04 26.86 -6.04
C LEU A 378 -0.35 26.90 -7.42
N ALA A 379 -0.45 28.04 -8.12
CA ALA A 379 0.20 28.20 -9.42
C ALA A 379 1.73 28.11 -9.33
N LYS A 380 2.34 28.62 -8.24
CA LYS A 380 3.79 28.50 -7.98
C LYS A 380 4.20 27.07 -7.66
N LEU A 381 3.47 26.39 -6.78
CA LEU A 381 3.70 24.98 -6.45
C LEU A 381 3.59 24.10 -7.69
N SER A 382 2.54 24.27 -8.50
CA SER A 382 2.39 23.53 -9.77
C SER A 382 3.53 23.82 -10.75
N SER A 383 3.94 25.09 -10.88
CA SER A 383 5.09 25.44 -11.73
C SER A 383 6.37 24.74 -11.25
N LYS A 384 6.67 24.80 -9.95
CA LYS A 384 7.84 24.16 -9.34
C LYS A 384 7.81 22.64 -9.47
N ALA A 385 6.64 22.03 -9.35
CA ALA A 385 6.44 20.60 -9.54
C ALA A 385 6.86 20.15 -10.95
N TYR A 386 6.61 20.96 -11.97
CA TYR A 386 6.99 20.67 -13.35
C TYR A 386 8.41 21.10 -13.71
N THR A 387 8.90 22.25 -13.24
CA THR A 387 10.23 22.75 -13.64
C THR A 387 11.37 22.10 -12.88
N ASP A 388 11.17 21.88 -11.58
CA ASP A 388 12.25 21.45 -10.67
C ASP A 388 11.99 20.00 -10.23
N GLY A 389 10.74 19.71 -9.85
CA GLY A 389 10.34 18.45 -9.22
C GLY A 389 9.95 17.29 -10.15
N PHE A 390 9.89 17.52 -11.46
CA PHE A 390 9.38 16.51 -12.40
C PHE A 390 10.33 15.32 -12.48
N TYR A 391 9.79 14.14 -12.20
CA TYR A 391 10.45 12.86 -12.42
C TYR A 391 9.56 11.93 -13.24
N TYR A 392 8.84 10.99 -12.63
CA TYR A 392 7.75 10.26 -13.31
C TYR A 392 6.43 11.03 -13.27
N VAL A 393 6.23 11.80 -12.20
CA VAL A 393 5.12 12.73 -11.99
C VAL A 393 5.70 14.09 -11.56
N PRO A 394 4.96 15.21 -11.74
CA PRO A 394 5.34 16.50 -11.18
C PRO A 394 5.19 16.47 -9.65
N ARG A 395 6.30 16.59 -8.91
CA ARG A 395 6.32 16.44 -7.45
C ARG A 395 6.71 17.73 -6.74
N ILE A 396 6.17 17.94 -5.55
CA ILE A 396 6.64 18.94 -4.58
C ILE A 396 7.12 18.21 -3.33
N ASP A 397 7.74 18.94 -2.40
CA ASP A 397 8.08 18.42 -1.08
C ASP A 397 7.64 19.38 0.03
N LYS A 398 7.88 18.98 1.27
CA LYS A 398 7.50 19.72 2.47
C LYS A 398 8.19 21.09 2.57
N GLU A 399 9.39 21.25 2.01
CA GLU A 399 10.09 22.53 1.97
C GLU A 399 9.37 23.54 1.07
N LEU A 400 9.06 23.14 -0.16
CA LEU A 400 8.28 23.98 -1.09
C LEU A 400 6.88 24.30 -0.53
N ILE A 401 6.24 23.33 0.12
CA ILE A 401 4.94 23.55 0.75
C ILE A 401 5.03 24.66 1.79
N LEU A 402 6.03 24.62 2.68
CA LEU A 402 6.21 25.64 3.72
C LEU A 402 6.49 27.03 3.12
N GLU A 403 7.17 27.12 1.98
CA GLU A 403 7.41 28.38 1.26
C GLU A 403 6.11 29.01 0.73
N TYR A 404 5.16 28.19 0.27
CA TYR A 404 3.92 28.65 -0.40
C TYR A 404 2.63 28.30 0.36
N LYS A 405 2.69 28.02 1.67
CA LYS A 405 1.54 27.49 2.45
C LYS A 405 0.42 28.50 2.72
N GLU A 406 0.73 29.79 2.70
CA GLU A 406 -0.21 30.83 3.11
C GLU A 406 -1.47 30.82 2.23
N ASP A 407 -2.63 31.12 2.83
CA ASP A 407 -3.93 31.18 2.14
C ASP A 407 -4.38 29.87 1.45
N LEU A 408 -3.87 28.72 1.89
CA LEU A 408 -4.28 27.39 1.42
C LEU A 408 -5.00 26.59 2.52
N MET A 409 -5.95 25.76 2.11
CA MET A 409 -6.51 24.67 2.92
C MET A 409 -5.99 23.33 2.38
N VAL A 410 -5.83 22.34 3.26
CA VAL A 410 -5.28 21.03 2.92
C VAL A 410 -6.20 19.92 3.39
N LEU A 411 -6.44 18.95 2.50
CA LEU A 411 -7.11 17.69 2.85
C LEU A 411 -6.07 16.57 2.88
N THR A 412 -6.22 15.62 3.82
CA THR A 412 -5.28 14.48 3.95
C THR A 412 -5.18 13.59 2.70
N GLY A 413 -6.12 13.73 1.75
CA GLY A 413 -6.11 13.02 0.48
C GLY A 413 -6.89 11.72 0.52
N ASN A 414 -6.83 11.01 -0.61
CA ASN A 414 -7.41 9.69 -0.79
C ASN A 414 -6.53 8.58 -0.18
N LEU A 415 -6.77 7.31 -0.52
CA LEU A 415 -5.95 6.19 -0.03
C LEU A 415 -4.45 6.34 -0.35
N TYR A 416 -4.09 7.14 -1.37
CA TYR A 416 -2.73 7.51 -1.75
C TYR A 416 -2.22 8.80 -1.07
N GLY A 417 -3.01 9.44 -0.21
CA GLY A 417 -2.56 10.53 0.65
C GLY A 417 -1.60 10.06 1.74
N GLU A 418 -0.78 10.98 2.28
CA GLU A 418 0.32 10.59 3.19
C GLU A 418 -0.21 9.88 4.44
N VAL A 419 -1.26 10.41 5.07
CA VAL A 419 -1.81 9.83 6.30
C VAL A 419 -2.56 8.52 6.00
N PRO A 420 -3.53 8.46 5.07
CA PRO A 420 -4.21 7.21 4.71
C PRO A 420 -3.27 6.09 4.25
N SER A 421 -2.32 6.40 3.36
CA SER A 421 -1.37 5.42 2.83
C SER A 421 -0.50 4.84 3.94
N LYS A 422 -0.01 5.68 4.87
CA LYS A 422 0.79 5.21 6.01
C LYS A 422 -0.01 4.31 6.96
N VAL A 423 -1.30 4.57 7.19
CA VAL A 423 -2.16 3.65 7.96
C VAL A 423 -2.19 2.27 7.31
N LEU A 424 -2.36 2.21 5.99
CA LEU A 424 -2.47 0.97 5.24
C LEU A 424 -1.16 0.19 5.07
N ASN A 425 -0.06 0.92 4.90
CA ASN A 425 1.20 0.35 4.38
C ASN A 425 2.37 0.36 5.37
N ILE A 426 2.30 1.16 6.45
CA ILE A 426 3.44 1.34 7.36
C ILE A 426 3.05 1.12 8.83
N GLY A 427 1.96 1.73 9.27
CA GLY A 427 1.48 1.64 10.64
C GLY A 427 0.91 2.97 11.15
N GLU A 428 0.05 2.87 12.16
CA GLU A 428 -0.67 4.01 12.73
C GLU A 428 0.25 5.06 13.35
N LYS A 429 1.37 4.63 13.97
CA LYS A 429 2.33 5.56 14.58
C LYS A 429 2.92 6.53 13.55
N GLN A 430 3.42 6.01 12.42
CA GLN A 430 4.01 6.82 11.36
C GLN A 430 2.96 7.68 10.65
N ALA A 431 1.72 7.19 10.55
CA ALA A 431 0.60 7.98 10.03
C ALA A 431 0.24 9.14 10.97
N GLU A 432 0.25 8.91 12.28
CA GLU A 432 0.00 9.93 13.30
C GLU A 432 1.12 11.00 13.30
N GLU A 433 2.39 10.59 13.23
CA GLU A 433 3.52 11.52 13.09
C GLU A 433 3.38 12.41 11.85
N ALA A 434 2.97 11.82 10.71
CA ALA A 434 2.70 12.58 9.50
C ALA A 434 1.54 13.58 9.67
N LEU A 435 0.44 13.15 10.30
CA LEU A 435 -0.72 13.99 10.55
C LEU A 435 -0.36 15.17 11.47
N ILE A 436 0.44 14.95 12.51
CA ILE A 436 0.92 16.00 13.41
C ILE A 436 1.72 17.03 12.63
N TRP A 437 2.61 16.60 11.74
CA TRP A 437 3.36 17.53 10.87
C TRP A 437 2.42 18.42 10.04
N TRP A 438 1.40 17.83 9.38
CA TRP A 438 0.42 18.60 8.61
C TRP A 438 -0.37 19.57 9.49
N LYS A 439 -0.73 19.14 10.70
CA LYS A 439 -1.48 19.95 11.67
C LYS A 439 -0.65 21.14 12.15
N GLU A 440 0.64 20.95 12.41
CA GLU A 440 1.55 22.03 12.77
C GLU A 440 1.75 23.02 11.62
N ALA A 441 1.79 22.52 10.38
CA ALA A 441 1.99 23.34 9.20
C ALA A 441 0.77 24.23 8.85
N PHE A 442 -0.45 23.67 8.94
CA PHE A 442 -1.70 24.30 8.46
C PHE A 442 -2.73 24.63 9.56
N ALA A 443 -2.55 24.15 10.79
CA ALA A 443 -3.45 24.40 11.91
C ALA A 443 -4.94 24.15 11.57
N GLU A 444 -5.78 25.19 11.66
CA GLU A 444 -7.22 25.13 11.39
C GLU A 444 -7.59 24.91 9.90
N ASP A 445 -6.61 25.06 9.01
CA ASP A 445 -6.76 24.89 7.57
C ASP A 445 -6.47 23.44 7.12
N LEU A 446 -6.19 22.52 8.05
CA LEU A 446 -6.10 21.07 7.80
C LEU A 446 -7.44 20.37 8.06
N TYR A 447 -7.81 19.48 7.14
CA TYR A 447 -8.98 18.62 7.24
C TYR A 447 -8.59 17.18 6.98
N ILE A 448 -9.15 16.26 7.76
CA ILE A 448 -9.06 14.82 7.49
C ILE A 448 -10.19 14.46 6.52
N GLU A 449 -9.79 13.95 5.37
CA GLU A 449 -10.67 13.57 4.26
C GLU A 449 -11.18 12.14 4.43
N LEU A 450 -12.49 11.95 4.30
CA LEU A 450 -13.15 10.65 4.36
C LEU A 450 -13.86 10.36 3.03
N MET A 451 -13.66 9.16 2.53
CA MET A 451 -14.33 8.60 1.35
C MET A 451 -14.92 7.23 1.66
N ARG A 452 -15.98 6.86 0.95
CA ARG A 452 -16.65 5.57 1.12
C ARG A 452 -17.26 5.10 -0.19
N HIS A 453 -16.51 4.26 -0.89
CA HIS A 453 -16.87 3.52 -2.08
C HIS A 453 -17.15 2.03 -1.77
N ASN A 454 -17.32 1.69 -0.49
CA ASN A 454 -17.53 0.32 0.04
C ASN A 454 -16.34 -0.62 -0.20
N GLN A 455 -15.13 -0.09 -0.05
CA GLN A 455 -13.90 -0.86 -0.11
C GLN A 455 -13.38 -1.15 1.31
N GLU A 456 -12.81 -2.34 1.52
CA GLU A 456 -12.34 -2.76 2.84
C GLU A 456 -11.21 -1.85 3.34
N ASP A 457 -10.28 -1.46 2.48
CA ASP A 457 -9.19 -0.53 2.79
C ASP A 457 -9.70 0.82 3.30
N GLU A 458 -10.73 1.39 2.67
CA GLU A 458 -11.39 2.62 3.14
C GLU A 458 -12.05 2.43 4.48
N ASP A 459 -12.76 1.33 4.72
CA ASP A 459 -13.39 1.06 6.01
C ASP A 459 -12.33 0.99 7.13
N ARG A 460 -11.20 0.30 6.89
CA ARG A 460 -10.07 0.23 7.83
C ARG A 460 -9.46 1.60 8.09
N VAL A 461 -9.15 2.35 7.03
CA VAL A 461 -8.52 3.67 7.14
C VAL A 461 -9.44 4.65 7.84
N ASN A 462 -10.72 4.70 7.48
CA ASN A 462 -11.68 5.62 8.04
C ASN A 462 -11.84 5.44 9.56
N GLU A 463 -11.78 4.19 10.06
CA GLU A 463 -11.79 3.94 11.50
C GLU A 463 -10.64 4.66 12.22
N VAL A 464 -9.42 4.56 11.68
CA VAL A 464 -8.22 5.21 12.23
C VAL A 464 -8.28 6.73 12.04
N LEU A 465 -8.66 7.21 10.86
CA LEU A 465 -8.78 8.63 10.56
C LEU A 465 -9.79 9.34 11.48
N ILE A 466 -10.92 8.70 11.78
CA ILE A 466 -11.92 9.23 12.72
C ILE A 466 -11.35 9.29 14.15
N GLN A 467 -10.56 8.30 14.56
CA GLN A 467 -9.89 8.32 15.86
C GLN A 467 -8.86 9.44 15.93
N PHE A 468 -8.04 9.61 14.88
CA PHE A 468 -7.08 10.69 14.76
C PHE A 468 -7.74 12.08 14.78
N ALA A 469 -8.84 12.24 14.05
CA ALA A 469 -9.63 13.48 14.05
C ALA A 469 -10.08 13.87 15.46
N LYS A 470 -10.60 12.90 16.22
CA LYS A 470 -11.00 13.10 17.63
C LYS A 470 -9.81 13.39 18.54
N LYS A 471 -8.75 12.58 18.46
CA LYS A 471 -7.54 12.68 19.29
C LYS A 471 -6.85 14.03 19.12
N HIS A 472 -6.78 14.51 17.89
CA HIS A 472 -6.07 15.74 17.54
C HIS A 472 -6.97 16.95 17.35
N ASN A 473 -8.29 16.82 17.51
CA ASN A 473 -9.25 17.89 17.26
C ASN A 473 -9.10 18.50 15.85
N ILE A 474 -9.07 17.63 14.83
CA ILE A 474 -8.99 18.01 13.41
C ILE A 474 -10.37 17.75 12.78
N LYS A 475 -10.84 18.68 11.94
CA LYS A 475 -12.15 18.58 11.30
C LYS A 475 -12.15 17.48 10.25
N LEU A 476 -13.27 16.76 10.18
CA LEU A 476 -13.55 15.78 9.13
C LEU A 476 -14.21 16.47 7.94
N ILE A 477 -13.94 15.98 6.74
CA ILE A 477 -14.62 16.39 5.52
C ILE A 477 -14.93 15.17 4.65
N ALA A 478 -16.15 15.12 4.10
CA ALA A 478 -16.56 14.06 3.19
C ALA A 478 -16.32 14.49 1.74
N THR A 479 -15.66 13.62 0.97
CA THR A 479 -15.44 13.81 -0.47
C THR A 479 -15.70 12.49 -1.20
N ASN A 480 -15.52 12.47 -2.53
CA ASN A 480 -15.80 11.30 -3.36
C ASN A 480 -14.80 11.12 -4.52
N ASN A 481 -13.68 11.85 -4.50
CA ASN A 481 -12.61 11.85 -5.52
C ASN A 481 -13.08 11.48 -6.95
N THR A 482 -13.83 12.39 -7.59
CA THR A 482 -14.57 12.04 -8.82
C THR A 482 -13.74 12.20 -10.09
N TYR A 483 -13.79 11.21 -10.99
CA TYR A 483 -13.12 11.22 -12.31
C TYR A 483 -14.08 11.21 -13.52
N TYR A 484 -15.39 11.13 -13.27
CA TYR A 484 -16.42 11.06 -14.29
C TYR A 484 -17.75 11.62 -13.74
N SER A 485 -18.66 12.04 -14.62
CA SER A 485 -19.86 12.80 -14.25
C SER A 485 -20.97 11.97 -13.62
N SER A 486 -21.16 10.74 -14.09
CA SER A 486 -22.28 9.87 -13.71
C SER A 486 -21.86 8.42 -13.61
N GLN A 487 -22.62 7.60 -12.87
CA GLN A 487 -22.26 6.19 -12.66
C GLN A 487 -22.19 5.41 -13.98
N GLU A 488 -22.99 5.80 -14.98
CA GLU A 488 -23.03 5.22 -16.31
C GLU A 488 -21.72 5.42 -17.08
N ASP A 489 -20.93 6.45 -16.73
CA ASP A 489 -19.65 6.77 -17.37
C ASP A 489 -18.48 5.90 -16.89
N ALA A 490 -18.69 5.07 -15.86
CA ALA A 490 -17.65 4.24 -15.26
C ALA A 490 -16.95 3.32 -16.29
N ASN A 491 -17.69 2.79 -17.28
CA ASN A 491 -17.10 1.97 -18.34
C ASN A 491 -16.20 2.79 -19.29
N ALA A 492 -16.59 4.03 -19.61
CA ALA A 492 -15.76 4.90 -20.44
C ALA A 492 -14.47 5.29 -19.71
N HIS A 493 -14.56 5.52 -18.40
CA HIS A 493 -13.41 5.76 -17.53
C HIS A 493 -12.46 4.55 -17.47
N ASP A 494 -13.00 3.34 -17.28
CA ASP A 494 -12.22 2.07 -17.30
C ASP A 494 -11.41 1.92 -18.61
N ILE A 495 -12.01 2.25 -19.75
CA ILE A 495 -11.34 2.24 -21.06
C ILE A 495 -10.23 3.29 -21.13
N LEU A 496 -10.45 4.51 -20.60
CA LEU A 496 -9.43 5.56 -20.56
C LEU A 496 -8.20 5.11 -19.76
N LEU A 497 -8.40 4.45 -18.62
CA LEU A 497 -7.32 3.90 -17.80
C LEU A 497 -6.55 2.80 -18.54
N CYS A 498 -7.25 1.90 -19.23
CA CYS A 498 -6.60 0.90 -20.09
C CYS A 498 -5.71 1.54 -21.17
N VAL A 499 -6.15 2.64 -21.78
CA VAL A 499 -5.35 3.39 -22.77
C VAL A 499 -4.10 4.00 -22.13
N LYS A 500 -4.22 4.55 -20.91
CA LYS A 500 -3.07 5.09 -20.16
C LYS A 500 -2.02 4.02 -19.90
N ASP A 501 -2.47 2.86 -19.42
CA ASP A 501 -1.59 1.81 -18.93
C ASP A 501 -1.08 0.89 -20.06
N GLY A 502 -1.59 1.07 -21.28
CA GLY A 502 -1.26 0.22 -22.43
C GLY A 502 -1.85 -1.19 -22.31
N GLU A 503 -2.94 -1.33 -21.56
CA GLU A 503 -3.58 -2.58 -21.20
C GLU A 503 -4.91 -2.81 -21.93
N LYS A 504 -5.37 -4.06 -21.93
CA LYS A 504 -6.70 -4.41 -22.47
C LYS A 504 -7.73 -4.35 -21.36
N GLN A 505 -8.95 -3.91 -21.67
CA GLN A 505 -10.06 -3.98 -20.72
C GLN A 505 -10.38 -5.42 -20.26
N ALA A 506 -10.04 -6.42 -21.07
CA ALA A 506 -10.17 -7.83 -20.72
C ALA A 506 -9.10 -8.32 -19.72
N THR A 507 -8.04 -7.54 -19.45
CA THR A 507 -7.04 -7.86 -18.43
C THR A 507 -7.74 -7.88 -17.05
N PRO A 508 -7.61 -8.96 -16.25
CA PRO A 508 -8.27 -9.05 -14.96
C PRO A 508 -7.94 -7.88 -14.04
N LYS A 509 -8.98 -7.29 -13.43
CA LYS A 509 -8.85 -6.19 -12.46
C LYS A 509 -8.12 -6.68 -11.21
N GLY A 510 -7.17 -5.90 -10.69
CA GLY A 510 -6.47 -6.19 -9.43
C GLY A 510 -5.08 -6.84 -9.54
N LYS A 511 -4.46 -6.85 -10.74
CA LYS A 511 -3.01 -7.09 -10.88
C LYS A 511 -2.33 -5.78 -11.28
N GLY A 512 -2.08 -4.92 -10.31
CA GLY A 512 -1.39 -3.64 -10.48
C GLY A 512 -0.93 -3.10 -9.15
#